data_AF-A0A916M8I0-F1
#
_entry.id   AF-A0A916M8I0-F1
#
_cell.length_a   1.000
_cell.length_b   1.000
_cell.length_c   1.000
_cell.angle_alpha   90.00
_cell.angle_beta   90.00
_cell.angle_gamma   90.00
#
_symmetry.space_group_name_H-M   'P 1'
#
loop_
_entity.id
_entity.type
_entity.pdbx_description
1 polymer ?
#
loop_
_entity_poly.entity_id
_entity_poly.type
_entity_poly.pdbx_seq_one_letter_code
_entity_poly.pdbx_strand_id
1 'polypeptide(L)'
;DSGKVPVGRALDLGCGTGTNAIYLAQKGFEVTGLDISGRAISLAKRKARSAQLADRVRLERGDVTLMRRWAIGHSIDFAFDIGCFHNLEPEARARYAAALTAVLKPGAIYMLYAFEPSGDQRGVGLDEIAKLFDRDYKLEGLRHGGDSHRGDRNSRKSAWYTFRKREA
;
A
#
# COMPACT_ATOMS: atom_id res chain seq x y z
N ASP A 1 6.07 4.98 23.16
CA ASP A 1 4.98 5.59 22.38
C ASP A 1 4.47 4.64 21.32
N SER A 2 3.23 4.17 21.45
CA SER A 2 2.64 3.27 20.44
C SER A 2 2.40 4.06 19.15
N GLY A 3 3.01 3.59 18.06
CA GLY A 3 2.96 4.17 16.70
C GLY A 3 1.55 4.30 16.13
N LYS A 4 0.79 5.29 16.61
CA LYS A 4 -0.51 5.67 16.08
C LYS A 4 -0.30 6.47 14.80
N VAL A 5 -0.87 5.99 13.70
CA VAL A 5 -1.03 6.76 12.47
C VAL A 5 -2.13 7.80 12.73
N PRO A 6 -1.86 9.11 12.62
CA PRO A 6 -2.90 10.12 12.72
C PRO A 6 -3.99 9.87 11.68
N VAL A 7 -5.25 10.00 12.08
CA VAL A 7 -6.38 9.88 11.14
C VAL A 7 -6.30 11.03 10.14
N GLY A 8 -6.44 10.69 8.86
CA GLY A 8 -6.35 11.64 7.75
C GLY A 8 -6.73 10.99 6.44
N ARG A 9 -6.09 11.41 5.35
CA ARG A 9 -6.30 10.82 4.02
C ARG A 9 -5.40 9.62 3.81
N ALA A 10 -6.00 8.51 3.41
CA ALA A 10 -5.31 7.25 3.16
C ALA A 10 -5.42 6.76 1.71
N LEU A 11 -4.36 6.10 1.23
CA LEU A 11 -4.35 5.31 0.00
C LEU A 11 -4.22 3.82 0.31
N ASP A 12 -5.12 3.01 -0.26
CA ASP A 12 -5.04 1.54 -0.27
C ASP A 12 -4.69 1.07 -1.69
N LEU A 13 -3.43 0.67 -1.90
CA LEU A 13 -2.82 0.40 -3.20
C LEU A 13 -2.91 -1.10 -3.50
N GLY A 14 -3.71 -1.45 -4.51
CA GLY A 14 -4.13 -2.84 -4.75
C GLY A 14 -5.21 -3.28 -3.76
N CYS A 15 -6.23 -2.45 -3.56
CA CYS A 15 -7.22 -2.63 -2.49
C CYS A 15 -8.08 -3.89 -2.65
N GLY A 16 -8.07 -4.55 -3.81
CA GLY A 16 -8.86 -5.72 -4.11
C GLY A 16 -10.35 -5.49 -3.84
N THR A 17 -10.92 -6.30 -2.95
CA THR A 17 -12.34 -6.17 -2.56
C THR A 17 -12.60 -5.14 -1.47
N GLY A 18 -11.61 -4.28 -1.16
CA GLY A 18 -11.75 -3.11 -0.29
C GLY A 18 -11.77 -3.41 1.21
N THR A 19 -11.37 -4.61 1.65
CA THR A 19 -11.40 -4.99 3.07
C THR A 19 -10.61 -4.00 3.94
N ASN A 20 -9.39 -3.66 3.54
CA ASN A 20 -8.53 -2.73 4.30
C ASN A 20 -9.03 -1.29 4.19
N ALA A 21 -9.40 -0.85 2.99
CA ALA A 21 -10.00 0.47 2.80
C ALA A 21 -11.23 0.71 3.68
N ILE A 22 -12.13 -0.28 3.77
CA ILE A 22 -13.31 -0.22 4.63
C ILE A 22 -12.90 -0.18 6.11
N TYR A 23 -11.96 -1.03 6.52
CA TYR A 23 -11.45 -1.03 7.90
C TYR A 23 -10.86 0.33 8.29
N LEU A 24 -10.03 0.93 7.44
CA LEU A 24 -9.43 2.25 7.70
C LEU A 24 -10.51 3.35 7.80
N ALA A 25 -11.54 3.31 6.96
CA ALA A 25 -12.66 4.25 7.08
C ALA A 25 -13.47 4.06 8.38
N GLN A 26 -13.62 2.82 8.87
CA GLN A 26 -14.19 2.57 10.21
C GLN A 26 -13.33 3.16 11.34
N LYS A 27 -12.03 3.37 11.10
CA LYS A 27 -11.11 4.06 12.01
C LYS A 27 -11.07 5.58 11.79
N GLY A 28 -11.92 6.11 10.91
CA GLY A 28 -12.10 7.55 10.70
C GLY A 28 -11.35 8.12 9.50
N PHE A 29 -10.55 7.32 8.78
CA PHE A 29 -9.81 7.80 7.60
C PHE A 29 -10.75 8.14 6.44
N GLU A 30 -10.34 9.11 5.62
CA GLU A 30 -10.85 9.30 4.27
C GLU A 30 -9.99 8.47 3.31
N VAL A 31 -10.55 7.41 2.74
CA VAL A 31 -9.76 6.42 2.01
C VAL A 31 -10.03 6.47 0.53
N THR A 32 -8.97 6.49 -0.29
CA THR A 32 -9.06 6.13 -1.70
C THR A 32 -8.38 4.78 -1.92
N GLY A 33 -9.15 3.79 -2.39
CA GLY A 33 -8.64 2.47 -2.76
C GLY A 33 -8.54 2.31 -4.28
N LEU A 34 -7.39 1.84 -4.77
CA LEU A 34 -7.11 1.61 -6.19
C LEU A 34 -6.88 0.13 -6.47
N ASP A 35 -7.52 -0.40 -7.50
CA ASP A 35 -7.26 -1.76 -7.99
C ASP A 35 -7.49 -1.84 -9.52
N ILE A 36 -6.72 -2.66 -10.22
CA ILE A 36 -6.84 -2.81 -11.68
C ILE A 36 -8.10 -3.62 -12.07
N SER A 37 -8.58 -4.48 -11.17
CA SER A 37 -9.71 -5.38 -11.37
C SER A 37 -11.05 -4.65 -11.17
N GLY A 38 -11.75 -4.38 -12.27
CA GLY A 38 -13.10 -3.81 -12.23
C GLY A 38 -14.09 -4.69 -11.45
N ARG A 39 -13.92 -6.01 -11.47
CA ARG A 39 -14.73 -6.95 -10.68
C ARG A 39 -14.50 -6.77 -9.18
N ALA A 40 -13.24 -6.67 -8.76
CA ALA A 40 -12.89 -6.46 -7.36
C ALA A 40 -13.43 -5.12 -6.84
N ILE A 41 -13.25 -4.04 -7.61
CA ILE A 41 -13.81 -2.71 -7.30
C ILE A 41 -15.34 -2.73 -7.20
N SER A 42 -16.01 -3.45 -8.09
CA SER A 42 -17.48 -3.57 -8.04
C SER A 42 -17.95 -4.23 -6.74
N LEU A 43 -17.26 -5.27 -6.28
CA LEU A 43 -17.54 -5.91 -4.99
C LEU A 43 -17.17 -4.99 -3.82
N ALA A 44 -16.03 -4.31 -3.89
CA ALA A 44 -15.57 -3.38 -2.88
C ALA A 44 -16.59 -2.25 -2.65
N LYS A 45 -17.10 -1.64 -3.73
CA LYS A 45 -18.16 -0.62 -3.68
C LYS A 45 -19.44 -1.13 -3.03
N ARG A 46 -19.83 -2.39 -3.30
CA ARG A 46 -20.99 -3.00 -2.62
C ARG A 46 -20.73 -3.16 -1.12
N LYS A 47 -19.58 -3.70 -0.73
CA LYS A 47 -19.20 -3.86 0.69
C LYS A 47 -19.17 -2.52 1.42
N ALA A 48 -18.60 -1.48 0.83
CA ALA A 48 -18.54 -0.14 1.42
C ALA A 48 -19.93 0.47 1.64
N ARG A 49 -20.86 0.28 0.68
CA ARG A 49 -22.27 0.69 0.84
C ARG A 49 -22.98 -0.08 1.94
N SER A 50 -22.83 -1.40 1.98
CA SER A 50 -23.40 -2.24 3.04
C SER A 50 -22.89 -1.87 4.43
N ALA A 51 -21.65 -1.39 4.52
CA ALA A 51 -21.07 -0.89 5.76
C ALA A 51 -21.40 0.59 6.05
N GLN A 52 -22.20 1.27 5.23
CA GLN A 52 -22.56 2.68 5.35
C GLN A 52 -21.34 3.64 5.34
N LEU A 53 -20.31 3.31 4.56
CA LEU A 53 -19.06 4.06 4.47
C LEU A 53 -18.80 4.67 3.09
N ALA A 54 -19.81 4.71 2.23
CA ALA A 54 -19.66 5.20 0.85
C ALA A 54 -19.16 6.66 0.79
N ASP A 55 -19.47 7.48 1.79
CA ASP A 55 -19.04 8.89 1.87
C ASP A 55 -17.60 9.06 2.36
N ARG A 56 -16.97 7.99 2.87
CA ARG A 56 -15.60 8.00 3.41
C ARG A 56 -14.63 7.13 2.61
N VAL A 57 -15.14 6.23 1.76
CA VAL A 57 -14.31 5.33 0.96
C VAL A 57 -14.60 5.53 -0.53
N ARG A 58 -13.66 6.15 -1.21
CA ARG A 58 -13.65 6.23 -2.67
C ARG A 58 -12.89 5.04 -3.24
N LEU A 59 -13.57 4.20 -4.02
CA LEU A 59 -12.96 3.01 -4.63
C LEU A 59 -12.94 3.16 -6.13
N GLU A 60 -11.76 3.03 -6.74
CA GLU A 60 -11.58 3.35 -8.15
C GLU A 60 -10.79 2.27 -8.88
N ARG A 61 -11.22 1.98 -10.11
CA ARG A 61 -10.44 1.13 -10.99
C ARG A 61 -9.26 1.95 -11.51
N GLY A 62 -8.04 1.52 -11.23
CA GLY A 62 -6.86 2.29 -11.60
C GLY A 62 -5.57 1.50 -11.55
N ASP A 63 -4.63 1.92 -12.39
CA ASP A 63 -3.22 1.54 -12.28
C ASP A 63 -2.57 2.36 -11.15
N VAL A 64 -2.01 1.68 -10.16
CA VAL A 64 -1.35 2.30 -9.00
C VAL A 64 -0.15 3.17 -9.42
N THR A 65 0.51 2.90 -10.55
CA THR A 65 1.59 3.74 -11.08
C THR A 65 1.09 5.12 -11.56
N LEU A 66 -0.23 5.30 -11.69
CA LEU A 66 -0.90 6.54 -12.08
C LEU A 66 -1.67 7.19 -10.92
N MET A 67 -1.36 6.82 -9.66
CA MET A 67 -2.11 7.25 -8.46
C MET A 67 -2.25 8.78 -8.30
N ARG A 68 -1.36 9.58 -8.91
CA ARG A 68 -1.42 11.06 -8.93
C ARG A 68 -2.74 11.62 -9.49
N ARG A 69 -3.50 10.83 -10.24
CA ARG A 69 -4.84 11.21 -10.71
C ARG A 69 -5.88 11.32 -9.59
N TRP A 70 -5.63 10.68 -8.45
CA TRP A 70 -6.56 10.59 -7.33
C TRP A 70 -6.09 11.35 -6.09
N ALA A 71 -4.90 11.95 -6.13
CA ALA A 71 -4.34 12.76 -5.06
C ALA A 71 -3.66 13.99 -5.64
N ILE A 72 -4.05 15.18 -5.15
CA ILE A 72 -3.49 16.45 -5.60
C ILE A 72 -2.37 16.86 -4.65
N GLY A 73 -1.18 17.07 -5.20
CA GLY A 73 0.02 17.46 -4.44
C GLY A 73 0.31 16.53 -3.26
N HIS A 74 0.99 17.05 -2.25
CA HIS A 74 1.28 16.36 -0.99
C HIS A 74 0.05 16.37 -0.06
N SER A 75 -0.93 15.50 -0.32
CA SER A 75 -2.21 15.50 0.40
C SER A 75 -2.52 14.20 1.15
N ILE A 76 -1.69 13.16 1.04
CA ILE A 76 -1.94 11.86 1.65
C ILE A 76 -1.10 11.69 2.93
N ASP A 77 -1.77 11.34 4.03
CA ASP A 77 -1.18 11.14 5.36
C ASP A 77 -0.69 9.71 5.57
N PHE A 78 -1.35 8.74 4.92
CA PHE A 78 -1.06 7.32 5.06
C PHE A 78 -1.20 6.58 3.72
N ALA A 79 -0.24 5.74 3.36
CA ALA A 79 -0.38 4.81 2.25
C ALA A 79 -0.13 3.39 2.73
N PHE A 80 -0.85 2.46 2.14
CA PHE A 80 -0.83 1.06 2.50
C PHE A 80 -0.88 0.19 1.25
N ASP A 81 -0.01 -0.81 1.18
CA ASP A 81 0.08 -1.77 0.09
C ASP A 81 0.26 -3.17 0.67
N ILE A 82 -0.72 -4.05 0.45
CA ILE A 82 -0.56 -5.48 0.75
C ILE A 82 -0.50 -6.25 -0.56
N GLY A 83 0.71 -6.58 -0.93
CA GLY A 83 0.96 -7.52 -2.00
C GLY A 83 0.61 -7.05 -3.41
N CYS A 84 0.59 -5.73 -3.64
CA CYS A 84 0.45 -5.15 -4.97
C CYS A 84 1.82 -4.81 -5.55
N PHE A 85 2.60 -3.98 -4.86
CA PHE A 85 3.87 -3.42 -5.33
C PHE A 85 4.85 -4.47 -5.88
N HIS A 86 5.04 -5.60 -5.18
CA HIS A 86 6.03 -6.61 -5.57
C HIS A 86 5.64 -7.40 -6.85
N ASN A 87 4.39 -7.32 -7.28
CA ASN A 87 3.93 -7.93 -8.52
C ASN A 87 4.16 -7.06 -9.76
N LEU A 88 4.51 -5.77 -9.57
CA LEU A 88 4.84 -4.86 -10.67
C LEU A 88 6.17 -5.25 -11.32
N GLU A 89 6.30 -4.96 -12.61
CA GLU A 89 7.60 -5.00 -13.32
C GLU A 89 8.58 -3.98 -12.73
N PRO A 90 9.91 -4.19 -12.82
CA PRO A 90 10.92 -3.28 -12.28
C PRO A 90 10.71 -1.79 -12.68
N GLU A 91 10.44 -1.51 -13.96
CA GLU A 91 10.21 -0.14 -14.43
C GLU A 91 8.91 0.45 -13.86
N ALA A 92 7.90 -0.39 -13.65
CA ALA A 92 6.65 0.02 -13.02
C ALA A 92 6.82 0.31 -11.52
N ARG A 93 7.71 -0.40 -10.82
CA ARG A 93 8.04 -0.13 -9.41
C ARG A 93 8.70 1.24 -9.24
N ALA A 94 9.60 1.62 -10.14
CA ALA A 94 10.20 2.95 -10.15
C ALA A 94 9.14 4.05 -10.35
N ARG A 95 8.22 3.86 -11.30
CA ARG A 95 7.10 4.79 -11.53
C ARG A 95 6.16 4.86 -10.32
N TYR A 96 5.87 3.72 -9.70
CA TYR A 96 5.08 3.64 -8.46
C TYR A 96 5.74 4.45 -7.33
N ALA A 97 7.03 4.23 -7.07
CA ALA A 97 7.75 4.89 -5.97
C ALA A 97 7.80 6.41 -6.18
N ALA A 98 8.04 6.87 -7.41
CA ALA A 98 8.00 8.29 -7.76
C ALA A 98 6.59 8.89 -7.58
N ALA A 99 5.55 8.18 -8.02
CA ALA A 99 4.17 8.63 -7.87
C ALA A 99 3.74 8.69 -6.39
N LEU A 100 4.12 7.69 -5.59
CA LEU A 100 3.88 7.65 -4.15
C LEU A 100 4.55 8.83 -3.44
N THR A 101 5.81 9.10 -3.78
CA THR A 101 6.57 10.23 -3.23
C THR A 101 5.89 11.56 -3.55
N ALA A 102 5.33 11.71 -4.75
CA ALA A 102 4.66 12.93 -5.18
C ALA A 102 3.34 13.20 -4.43
N VAL A 103 2.66 12.17 -3.90
CA VAL A 103 1.34 12.32 -3.28
C VAL A 103 1.36 12.33 -1.76
N LEU A 104 2.35 11.68 -1.15
CA LEU A 104 2.49 11.64 0.32
C LEU A 104 2.97 12.98 0.87
N LYS A 105 2.44 13.38 2.03
CA LYS A 105 2.96 14.50 2.83
C LYS A 105 4.33 14.19 3.41
N PRO A 106 5.20 15.19 3.63
CA PRO A 106 6.29 15.06 4.60
C PRO A 106 5.76 14.47 5.93
N GLY A 107 6.50 13.53 6.53
CA GLY A 107 6.09 12.85 7.75
C GLY A 107 4.98 11.79 7.58
N ALA A 108 4.43 11.60 6.39
CA ALA A 108 3.43 10.56 6.11
C ALA A 108 4.01 9.15 6.29
N ILE A 109 3.15 8.21 6.62
CA ILE A 109 3.52 6.79 6.78
C ILE A 109 3.20 6.02 5.50
N TYR A 110 4.13 5.20 5.06
CA TYR A 110 3.89 4.19 4.03
C TYR A 110 4.16 2.80 4.60
N MET A 111 3.17 1.93 4.53
CA MET A 111 3.29 0.54 4.97
C MET A 111 3.16 -0.39 3.78
N LEU A 112 4.14 -1.28 3.64
CA LEU A 112 4.23 -2.23 2.53
C LEU A 112 4.35 -3.64 3.09
N TYR A 113 3.51 -4.55 2.60
CA TYR A 113 3.73 -5.99 2.70
C TYR A 113 4.12 -6.55 1.34
N ALA A 114 5.29 -7.17 1.27
CA ALA A 114 5.84 -7.70 0.04
C ALA A 114 6.46 -9.08 0.24
N PHE A 115 6.37 -9.92 -0.79
CA PHE A 115 7.11 -11.17 -0.86
C PHE A 115 8.48 -10.95 -1.49
N GLU A 116 9.48 -11.67 -0.99
CA GLU A 116 10.80 -11.78 -1.60
C GLU A 116 10.72 -12.61 -2.91
N PRO A 117 11.65 -12.42 -3.85
CA PRO A 117 11.75 -13.27 -5.04
C PRO A 117 11.91 -14.75 -4.66
N SER A 118 11.19 -15.66 -5.33
CA SER A 118 11.28 -17.10 -5.05
C SER A 118 10.95 -17.92 -6.29
N GLY A 119 11.96 -18.57 -6.88
CA GLY A 119 11.83 -19.25 -8.17
C GLY A 119 11.30 -18.30 -9.25
N ASP A 120 10.29 -18.73 -10.00
CA ASP A 120 9.64 -17.92 -11.04
C ASP A 120 8.64 -16.90 -10.48
N GLN A 121 8.41 -16.86 -9.16
CA GLN A 121 7.46 -15.94 -8.56
C GLN A 121 8.09 -14.56 -8.36
N ARG A 122 7.47 -13.54 -8.98
CA ARG A 122 7.87 -12.12 -8.86
C ARG A 122 7.84 -11.67 -7.41
N GLY A 123 8.95 -11.13 -6.92
CA GLY A 123 9.06 -10.47 -5.63
C GLY A 123 9.97 -9.26 -5.69
N VAL A 124 10.25 -8.67 -4.53
CA VAL A 124 11.18 -7.54 -4.41
C VAL A 124 12.16 -7.80 -3.28
N GLY A 125 13.46 -7.64 -3.57
CA GLY A 125 14.53 -7.80 -2.60
C GLY A 125 14.77 -6.53 -1.79
N LEU A 126 15.42 -6.67 -0.63
CA LEU A 126 15.72 -5.54 0.26
C LEU A 126 16.57 -4.46 -0.43
N ASP A 127 17.54 -4.86 -1.27
CA ASP A 127 18.38 -3.92 -2.01
C ASP A 127 17.58 -3.06 -3.00
N GLU A 128 16.55 -3.63 -3.63
CA GLU A 128 15.67 -2.89 -4.54
C GLU A 128 14.75 -1.95 -3.76
N ILE A 129 14.21 -2.40 -2.63
CA ILE A 129 13.46 -1.55 -1.69
C ILE A 129 14.31 -0.34 -1.26
N ALA A 130 15.55 -0.58 -0.81
CA ALA A 130 16.47 0.47 -0.40
C ALA A 130 16.74 1.46 -1.54
N LYS A 131 17.06 0.96 -2.74
CA LYS A 131 17.29 1.79 -3.94
C LYS A 131 16.09 2.68 -4.28
N LEU A 132 14.87 2.18 -4.12
CA LEU A 132 13.65 2.90 -4.49
C LEU A 132 13.20 3.90 -3.43
N PHE A 133 13.45 3.64 -2.15
CA PHE A 133 12.82 4.40 -1.06
C PHE A 133 13.80 5.14 -0.13
N ASP A 134 15.07 4.74 0.01
CA ASP A 134 15.95 5.31 1.06
C ASP A 134 16.21 6.82 0.92
N ARG A 135 16.19 7.32 -0.32
CA ARG A 135 16.36 8.75 -0.61
C ARG A 135 15.27 9.59 0.05
N ASP A 136 14.01 9.21 -0.15
CA ASP A 136 12.86 10.04 0.23
C ASP A 136 12.19 9.57 1.52
N TYR A 137 12.55 8.37 2.01
CA TYR A 137 11.93 7.73 3.15
C TYR A 137 12.97 7.25 4.17
N LYS A 138 12.55 7.19 5.43
CA LYS A 138 13.24 6.49 6.51
C LYS A 138 12.49 5.18 6.79
N LEU A 139 13.18 4.05 6.75
CA LEU A 139 12.64 2.77 7.22
C LEU A 139 12.56 2.79 8.76
N GLU A 140 11.36 2.85 9.31
CA GLU A 140 11.10 2.85 10.76
C GLU A 140 10.83 1.45 11.32
N GLY A 141 10.46 0.49 10.46
CA GLY A 141 10.21 -0.88 10.89
C GLY A 141 10.35 -1.88 9.74
N LEU A 142 10.99 -3.01 10.05
CA LEU A 142 11.07 -4.18 9.20
C LEU A 142 10.68 -5.39 10.04
N ARG A 143 9.64 -6.12 9.62
CA ARG A 143 9.24 -7.37 10.24
C ARG A 143 9.07 -8.44 9.18
N HIS A 144 9.96 -9.42 9.15
CA HIS A 144 9.79 -10.57 8.29
C HIS A 144 8.51 -11.32 8.67
N GLY A 145 7.73 -11.72 7.66
CA GLY A 145 6.60 -12.62 7.84
C GLY A 145 7.13 -13.98 8.27
N GLY A 146 6.53 -14.54 9.32
CA GLY A 146 6.80 -15.91 9.77
C GLY A 146 5.82 -16.89 9.11
N ASP A 147 6.38 -17.85 8.39
CA ASP A 147 5.85 -19.17 8.01
C ASP A 147 4.36 -19.23 7.65
N SER A 148 4.06 -19.30 6.34
CA SER A 148 2.77 -19.82 5.88
C SER A 148 2.62 -21.26 6.37
N HIS A 149 1.87 -21.44 7.46
CA HIS A 149 1.61 -22.71 8.14
C HIS A 149 2.87 -23.44 8.65
N ARG A 150 2.92 -23.67 9.97
CA ARG A 150 3.88 -24.59 10.61
C ARG A 150 3.95 -25.91 9.83
N GLY A 151 4.97 -26.08 8.99
CA GLY A 151 5.22 -27.32 8.25
C GLY A 151 5.71 -27.17 6.80
N ASP A 152 5.49 -26.03 6.14
CA ASP A 152 5.89 -25.90 4.73
C ASP A 152 7.28 -25.26 4.56
N ARG A 153 8.28 -26.11 4.27
CA ARG A 153 9.64 -25.70 3.88
C ARG A 153 9.68 -24.90 2.58
N ASN A 154 8.54 -24.77 1.90
CA ASN A 154 8.36 -24.01 0.66
C ASN A 154 7.64 -22.66 0.86
N SER A 155 7.50 -22.19 2.12
CA SER A 155 6.88 -20.91 2.41
C SER A 155 7.70 -19.75 1.84
N ARG A 156 7.08 -18.99 0.94
CA ARG A 156 7.72 -17.83 0.32
C ARG A 156 7.96 -16.76 1.37
N LYS A 157 9.22 -16.34 1.52
CA LYS A 157 9.61 -15.26 2.44
C LYS A 157 8.86 -13.97 2.10
N SER A 158 8.45 -13.26 3.15
CA SER A 158 7.80 -11.97 3.04
C SER A 158 8.25 -11.05 4.15
N ALA A 159 7.93 -9.76 4.02
CA ALA A 159 8.16 -8.80 5.08
C ALA A 159 7.15 -7.66 5.04
N TRP A 160 6.91 -7.12 6.23
CA TRP A 160 6.30 -5.83 6.46
C TRP A 160 7.39 -4.76 6.58
N TYR A 161 7.24 -3.71 5.81
CA TYR A 161 8.05 -2.51 5.85
C TYR A 161 7.17 -1.34 6.31
N THR A 162 7.65 -0.56 7.27
CA THR A 162 7.04 0.70 7.69
C THR A 162 8.02 1.82 7.39
N PHE A 163 7.65 2.70 6.49
CA PHE A 163 8.40 3.87 6.07
C PHE A 163 7.76 5.15 6.60
N ARG A 164 8.62 6.12 6.90
CA ARG A 164 8.25 7.52 7.13
C ARG A 164 8.80 8.35 5.98
N LYS A 165 7.94 9.12 5.31
CA LYS A 165 8.43 10.10 4.32
C LYS A 165 9.23 11.17 5.06
N ARG A 166 10.44 11.47 4.58
CA ARG A 166 11.32 12.49 5.17
C ARG A 166 10.71 13.88 5.06
N GLU A 167 11.05 14.75 6.00
CA GLU A 167 10.84 16.19 5.86
C GLU A 167 11.74 16.71 4.73
N ALA A 168 11.24 17.66 3.94
CA ALA A 168 12.00 18.30 2.86
C ALA A 168 13.02 19.30 3.41
#